data_AF-U5EM37-F1
#
_entry.id   AF-U5EM37-F1
#
_cell.length_a   1.000
_cell.length_b   1.000
_cell.length_c   1.000
_cell.angle_alpha   90.00
_cell.angle_beta   90.00
_cell.angle_gamma   90.00
#
_symmetry.space_group_name_H-M   'P 1'
#
loop_
_entity.id
_entity.type
_entity.pdbx_description
1 polymer ?
#
loop_
_entity_poly.entity_id
_entity_poly.type
_entity_poly.pdbx_seq_one_letter_code
_entity_poly.pdbx_strand_id
1 'polypeptide(L)'
;MDSNLNKVLNTNRPQLSGLLQKYTNVMKGWQYRWFTVDAQAALLSYYLCETNMEDHLNPHIIGNSPRGQVQLTGAVVCPSDEDSRTFTVNCITGDMLKLRAVDARARQEWVDGLRAIVESHTMSGLTSSALKPREQLAAYDAFDACRQQLQQTELANAALTRAIESTTSPLSHTDPDLLVLKALSAASTTCLLQCFGLLQRHHEIADTRIEQSF
;
A
#
# COMPACT_ATOMS: atom_id res chain seq x y z
N MET A 1 -26.54 -22.45 3.88
CA MET A 1 -25.53 -22.62 4.95
C MET A 1 -24.84 -21.27 5.14
N ASP A 2 -25.60 -20.32 5.64
CA ASP A 2 -25.39 -18.88 5.50
C ASP A 2 -24.85 -18.31 6.81
N SER A 3 -23.65 -18.75 7.21
CA SER A 3 -23.26 -18.66 8.62
C SER A 3 -21.83 -18.18 8.89
N ASN A 4 -21.26 -17.31 8.04
CA ASN A 4 -20.01 -16.60 8.41
C ASN A 4 -19.86 -15.19 7.80
N LEU A 5 -20.48 -14.89 6.65
CA LEU A 5 -20.32 -13.58 5.99
C LEU A 5 -21.04 -12.45 6.75
N ASN A 6 -22.24 -12.71 7.26
CA ASN A 6 -23.02 -11.74 8.04
C ASN A 6 -22.42 -11.43 9.42
N LYS A 7 -21.44 -12.22 9.88
CA LYS A 7 -20.72 -11.94 11.12
C LYS A 7 -19.58 -10.95 10.92
N VAL A 8 -19.02 -10.87 9.70
CA VAL A 8 -17.98 -9.90 9.32
C VAL A 8 -18.60 -8.58 8.85
N LEU A 9 -19.77 -8.65 8.20
CA LEU A 9 -20.62 -7.53 7.80
C LEU A 9 -21.51 -6.98 8.92
N ASN A 10 -21.10 -7.13 10.20
CA ASN A 10 -21.85 -6.52 11.28
C ASN A 10 -21.81 -5.00 11.08
N THR A 11 -22.94 -4.46 10.61
CA THR A 11 -23.37 -3.07 10.42
C THR A 11 -23.33 -2.22 11.69
N ASN A 12 -22.57 -2.66 12.70
CA ASN A 12 -22.41 -2.09 14.03
C ASN A 12 -20.93 -2.04 14.45
N ARG A 13 -19.98 -1.90 13.51
CA ARG A 13 -18.66 -1.38 13.90
C ARG A 13 -18.84 0.13 14.11
N PRO A 14 -18.52 0.69 15.30
CA PRO A 14 -18.72 2.12 15.54
C PRO A 14 -18.04 2.89 14.41
N GLN A 15 -18.75 3.84 13.78
CA GLN A 15 -18.16 4.72 12.78
C GLN A 15 -16.88 5.28 13.39
N LEU A 16 -15.72 4.87 12.85
CA LEU A 16 -14.43 5.27 13.37
C LEU A 16 -14.32 6.77 13.12
N SER A 17 -14.65 7.54 14.15
CA SER A 17 -14.80 8.97 14.11
C SER A 17 -14.34 9.56 15.42
N GLY A 18 -13.71 10.72 15.35
CA GLY A 18 -13.04 11.26 16.52
C GLY A 18 -12.11 12.40 16.20
N LEU A 19 -11.70 13.08 17.26
CA LEU A 19 -10.75 14.17 17.20
C LEU A 19 -9.32 13.62 17.13
N LEU A 20 -8.58 13.99 16.09
CA LEU A 20 -7.15 13.69 15.96
C LEU A 20 -6.38 14.98 15.67
N GLN A 21 -5.11 14.99 16.04
CA GLN A 21 -4.21 16.05 15.61
C GLN A 21 -3.60 15.67 14.26
N LYS A 22 -3.82 16.51 13.25
CA LYS A 22 -3.21 16.39 11.92
C LYS A 22 -2.00 17.31 11.83
N TYR A 23 -0.87 16.78 11.37
CA TYR A 23 0.26 17.62 10.99
C TYR A 23 -0.05 18.39 9.69
N THR A 24 0.14 19.70 9.70
CA THR A 24 -0.21 20.57 8.57
C THR A 24 1.02 21.08 7.82
N ASN A 25 1.88 21.85 8.48
CA ASN A 25 3.17 22.30 7.97
C ASN A 25 4.07 22.75 9.14
N VAL A 26 5.31 23.14 8.85
CA VAL A 26 6.28 23.58 9.87
C VAL A 26 5.80 24.84 10.63
N MET A 27 5.03 25.71 9.97
CA MET A 27 4.55 26.97 10.58
C MET A 27 3.37 26.77 11.54
N LYS A 28 2.41 25.92 11.15
CA LYS A 28 1.15 25.68 11.86
C LYS A 28 1.20 24.45 12.76
N GLY A 29 2.15 23.54 12.52
CA GLY A 29 2.35 22.32 13.28
C GLY A 29 1.14 21.40 13.28
N TRP A 30 0.87 20.84 14.46
CA TRP A 30 -0.22 19.92 14.75
C TRP A 30 -1.51 20.68 15.01
N GLN A 31 -2.60 20.32 14.32
CA GLN A 31 -3.90 20.96 14.49
C GLN A 31 -4.99 19.92 14.69
N TYR A 32 -5.90 20.18 15.63
CA TYR A 32 -7.07 19.33 15.84
C TYR A 32 -7.99 19.35 14.62
N ARG A 33 -8.43 18.16 14.21
CA ARG A 33 -9.39 17.93 13.14
C ARG A 33 -10.31 16.80 13.56
N TRP A 34 -11.59 16.94 13.23
CA TRP A 34 -12.53 15.85 13.37
C TRP A 34 -12.39 14.93 12.16
N PHE A 35 -12.13 13.65 12.40
CA PHE A 35 -12.04 12.64 11.36
C PHE A 35 -13.26 11.74 11.40
N THR A 36 -13.70 11.30 10.23
CA THR A 36 -14.74 10.29 10.07
C THR A 36 -14.32 9.31 9.01
N VAL A 37 -14.56 8.02 9.25
CA VAL A 37 -14.30 6.97 8.28
C VAL A 37 -15.59 6.37 7.77
N ASP A 38 -15.73 6.37 6.46
CA ASP A 38 -16.73 5.58 5.77
C ASP A 38 -16.13 4.21 5.41
N ALA A 39 -16.57 3.16 6.11
CA ALA A 39 -16.12 1.80 5.88
C ALA A 39 -16.66 1.20 4.56
N GLN A 40 -17.80 1.67 4.07
CA GLN A 40 -18.37 1.18 2.81
C GLN A 40 -17.66 1.79 1.60
N ALA A 41 -17.34 3.08 1.65
CA ALA A 41 -16.60 3.76 0.60
C ALA A 41 -15.07 3.69 0.75
N ALA A 42 -14.56 3.13 1.86
CA ALA A 42 -13.15 3.19 2.25
C ALA A 42 -12.58 4.62 2.22
N LEU A 43 -13.34 5.59 2.73
CA LEU A 43 -12.99 7.01 2.65
C LEU A 43 -12.74 7.59 4.04
N LEU A 44 -11.55 8.15 4.24
CA LEU A 44 -11.21 8.92 5.44
C LEU A 44 -11.41 10.41 5.15
N SER A 45 -12.36 11.03 5.82
CA SER A 45 -12.68 12.45 5.69
C SER A 45 -12.25 13.21 6.94
N TYR A 46 -11.80 14.45 6.78
CA TYR A 46 -11.52 15.32 7.90
C TYR A 46 -12.16 16.69 7.76
N TYR A 47 -12.59 17.24 8.90
CA TYR A 47 -13.29 18.50 9.01
C TYR A 47 -12.49 19.47 9.89
N LEU A 48 -12.63 20.76 9.60
CA LEU A 48 -12.11 21.80 10.48
C LEU A 48 -12.94 21.79 11.77
N CYS A 49 -12.30 21.97 12.92
CA CYS A 49 -12.99 22.12 14.19
C CYS A 49 -12.33 23.24 15.00
N GLU A 50 -13.14 23.99 15.72
CA GLU A 50 -12.69 24.87 16.81
C GLU A 50 -12.75 24.08 18.11
N THR A 51 -11.60 23.94 18.77
CA THR A 51 -11.49 23.38 20.12
C THR A 51 -11.24 24.53 21.07
N ASN A 52 -12.24 24.86 21.89
CA ASN A 52 -12.01 25.63 23.11
C ASN A 52 -11.46 24.64 24.14
N MET A 53 -10.39 25.02 24.86
CA MET A 53 -9.62 24.10 25.73
C MET A 53 -10.44 23.44 26.85
N GLU A 54 -11.66 23.89 27.12
CA GLU A 54 -12.50 23.37 28.21
C GLU A 54 -13.45 22.24 27.77
N ASP A 55 -13.65 22.03 26.46
CA ASP A 55 -14.72 21.16 25.95
C ASP A 55 -14.21 20.13 24.93
N HIS A 56 -13.18 19.38 25.32
CA HIS A 56 -12.62 18.26 24.53
C HIS A 56 -13.64 17.15 24.20
N LEU A 57 -14.83 17.20 24.80
CA LEU A 57 -15.90 16.23 24.59
C LEU A 57 -16.81 16.59 23.40
N ASN A 58 -16.90 17.87 23.00
CA ASN A 58 -17.81 18.35 21.94
C ASN A 58 -17.09 19.31 20.97
N PRO A 59 -16.29 18.80 20.01
CA PRO A 59 -15.64 19.65 19.03
C PRO A 59 -16.67 20.32 18.11
N HIS A 60 -16.63 21.65 18.01
CA HIS A 60 -17.49 22.38 17.08
C HIS A 60 -16.91 22.25 15.66
N ILE A 61 -17.55 21.45 14.82
CA ILE A 61 -17.16 21.26 13.42
C ILE A 61 -17.54 22.52 12.63
N ILE A 62 -16.56 23.11 11.96
CA ILE A 62 -16.74 24.30 11.15
C ILE A 62 -17.00 23.88 9.70
N GLY A 63 -18.24 24.09 9.27
CA GLY A 63 -18.71 23.85 7.92
C GLY A 63 -19.31 22.46 7.71
N ASN A 64 -20.24 22.37 6.75
CA ASN A 64 -20.95 21.11 6.44
C ASN A 64 -20.19 20.20 5.47
N SER A 65 -19.06 20.65 4.91
CA SER A 65 -18.28 19.90 3.92
C SER A 65 -16.91 19.50 4.48
N PRO A 66 -16.42 18.29 4.17
CA PRO A 66 -15.10 17.87 4.58
C PRO A 66 -14.04 18.77 3.94
N ARG A 67 -13.03 19.15 4.73
CA ARG A 67 -11.91 19.97 4.26
C ARG A 67 -10.99 19.20 3.32
N GLY A 68 -10.93 17.88 3.51
CA GLY A 68 -10.23 16.95 2.65
C GLY A 68 -10.69 15.53 2.91
N GLN A 69 -10.55 14.69 1.90
CA GLN A 69 -10.89 13.28 1.95
C GLN A 69 -9.77 12.49 1.26
N VAL A 70 -9.45 11.31 1.78
CA VAL A 70 -8.46 10.40 1.21
C VAL A 70 -9.03 8.99 1.11
N GLN A 71 -8.66 8.29 0.04
CA GLN A 71 -9.07 6.90 -0.18
C GLN A 71 -8.14 5.94 0.56
N LEU A 72 -8.75 5.04 1.33
CA LEU A 72 -8.06 4.03 2.13
C LEU A 72 -7.81 2.74 1.34
N THR A 73 -8.45 2.53 0.19
CA THR A 73 -8.20 1.33 -0.64
C THR A 73 -6.72 1.22 -1.00
N GLY A 74 -6.05 0.16 -0.54
CA GLY A 74 -4.61 -0.04 -0.75
C GLY A 74 -3.70 0.92 0.03
N ALA A 75 -4.23 1.71 0.97
CA ALA A 75 -3.42 2.58 1.82
C ALA A 75 -2.64 1.78 2.88
N VAL A 76 -1.46 2.27 3.26
CA VAL A 76 -0.63 1.65 4.30
C VAL A 76 -0.67 2.50 5.56
N VAL A 77 -1.13 1.90 6.67
CA VAL A 77 -1.21 2.55 7.98
C VAL A 77 -0.06 2.10 8.87
N CYS A 78 0.80 3.04 9.28
CA CYS A 78 2.01 2.76 10.05
C CYS A 78 1.97 3.48 11.41
N PRO A 79 1.96 2.77 12.55
CA PRO A 79 2.23 3.40 13.85
C PRO A 79 3.67 3.91 13.88
N SER A 80 3.88 5.05 14.54
CA SER A 80 5.22 5.61 14.73
C SER A 80 5.98 4.83 15.81
N ASP A 81 7.29 4.71 15.66
CA ASP A 81 8.25 4.19 16.64
C ASP A 81 8.81 5.29 17.57
N GLU A 82 8.81 6.55 17.11
CA GLU A 82 9.24 7.72 17.89
C GLU A 82 8.38 7.99 19.14
N ASP A 83 7.06 7.78 19.05
CA ASP A 83 6.13 8.04 20.15
C ASP A 83 4.91 7.10 20.16
N SER A 84 4.21 7.03 21.29
CA SER A 84 3.11 6.10 21.50
C SER A 84 1.76 6.59 20.96
N ARG A 85 1.66 7.77 20.36
CA ARG A 85 0.38 8.43 19.98
C ARG A 85 0.27 8.74 18.49
N THR A 86 1.39 8.75 17.78
CA THR A 86 1.49 9.14 16.37
C THR A 86 1.42 7.93 15.44
N PHE A 87 0.82 8.13 14.27
CA PHE A 87 0.77 7.17 13.17
C PHE A 87 0.65 7.90 11.83
N THR A 88 0.96 7.21 10.74
CA THR A 88 0.83 7.74 9.37
C THR A 88 -0.14 6.88 8.56
N VAL A 89 -0.88 7.55 7.67
CA VAL A 89 -1.70 6.92 6.64
C VAL A 89 -1.12 7.32 5.30
N ASN A 90 -0.58 6.36 4.57
CA ASN A 90 0.03 6.54 3.26
C ASN A 90 -0.94 6.02 2.20
N CYS A 91 -1.53 6.92 1.44
CA CYS A 91 -2.51 6.56 0.42
C CYS A 91 -1.81 6.21 -0.88
N ILE A 92 -2.41 5.33 -1.70
CA ILE A 92 -1.88 4.96 -3.01
C ILE A 92 -1.81 6.16 -3.98
N THR A 93 -2.62 7.20 -3.74
CA THR A 93 -2.61 8.46 -4.48
C THR A 93 -1.32 9.28 -4.26
N GLY A 94 -0.49 8.89 -3.28
CA GLY A 94 0.68 9.64 -2.84
C GLY A 94 0.39 10.60 -1.67
N ASP A 95 -0.88 10.73 -1.27
CA ASP A 95 -1.26 11.56 -0.11
C ASP A 95 -0.81 10.89 1.19
N MET A 96 -0.06 11.64 2.01
CA MET A 96 0.38 11.20 3.34
C MET A 96 -0.28 12.04 4.43
N LEU A 97 -0.93 11.37 5.39
CA LEU A 97 -1.47 11.99 6.59
C LEU A 97 -0.67 11.54 7.81
N LYS A 98 0.03 12.48 8.44
CA LYS A 98 0.63 12.27 9.77
C LYS A 98 -0.36 12.69 10.84
N LEU A 99 -0.82 11.72 11.63
CA LEU A 99 -1.91 11.84 12.60
C LEU A 99 -1.44 11.48 14.00
N ARG A 100 -2.04 12.09 15.01
CA ARG A 100 -1.74 11.83 16.42
C ARG A 100 -3.04 11.71 17.21
N ALA A 101 -3.17 10.63 17.94
CA ALA A 101 -4.27 10.34 18.84
C ALA A 101 -4.04 10.92 20.24
N VAL A 102 -5.08 10.91 21.08
CA VAL A 102 -5.01 11.41 22.46
C VAL A 102 -4.07 10.59 23.33
N ASP A 103 -4.07 9.27 23.16
CA ASP A 103 -3.24 8.33 23.89
C ASP A 103 -2.88 7.09 23.03
N ALA A 104 -2.10 6.18 23.63
CA ALA A 104 -1.62 4.99 22.94
C ALA A 104 -2.72 3.97 22.61
N ARG A 105 -3.77 3.92 23.42
CA ARG A 105 -4.91 3.03 23.21
C ARG A 105 -5.75 3.53 22.04
N ALA A 106 -6.13 4.80 22.06
CA ALA A 106 -6.86 5.46 20.98
C ALA A 106 -6.07 5.36 19.66
N ARG A 107 -4.74 5.55 19.69
CA ARG A 107 -3.88 5.31 18.52
C ARG A 107 -4.08 3.89 17.98
N GLN A 108 -4.02 2.89 18.86
CA GLN A 108 -4.15 1.49 18.46
C GLN A 108 -5.53 1.20 17.85
N GLU A 109 -6.60 1.69 18.48
CA GLU A 109 -7.97 1.57 17.97
C GLU A 109 -8.13 2.19 16.57
N TRP A 110 -7.51 3.35 16.33
CA TRP A 110 -7.49 3.98 15.01
C TRP A 110 -6.69 3.18 13.97
N VAL A 111 -5.49 2.71 14.34
CA VAL A 111 -4.63 1.93 13.44
C VAL A 111 -5.31 0.62 13.05
N ASP A 112 -5.85 -0.12 14.02
CA ASP A 112 -6.50 -1.40 13.79
C ASP A 112 -7.80 -1.23 13.01
N GLY A 113 -8.59 -0.19 13.34
CA GLY A 113 -9.81 0.15 12.61
C GLY A 113 -9.55 0.49 11.15
N LEU A 114 -8.57 1.35 10.86
CA LEU A 114 -8.21 1.73 9.50
C LEU A 114 -7.67 0.52 8.72
N ARG A 115 -6.73 -0.25 9.29
CA ARG A 115 -6.17 -1.45 8.64
C ARG A 115 -7.24 -2.46 8.28
N ALA A 116 -8.18 -2.73 9.18
CA ALA A 116 -9.26 -3.66 8.90
C ALA A 116 -10.14 -3.19 7.71
N ILE A 117 -10.32 -1.88 7.55
CA ILE A 117 -11.06 -1.31 6.40
C ILE A 117 -10.24 -1.49 5.12
N VAL A 118 -8.96 -1.14 5.13
CA VAL A 118 -8.04 -1.37 4.00
C VAL A 118 -8.09 -2.84 3.57
N GLU A 119 -7.87 -3.75 4.51
CA GLU A 119 -7.85 -5.20 4.26
C GLU A 119 -9.18 -5.70 3.71
N SER A 120 -10.31 -5.25 4.27
CA SER A 120 -11.63 -5.66 3.79
C SER A 120 -11.87 -5.24 2.34
N HIS A 121 -11.44 -4.02 1.96
CA HIS A 121 -11.58 -3.53 0.59
C HIS A 121 -10.58 -4.14 -0.38
N THR A 122 -9.35 -4.43 0.05
CA THR A 122 -8.39 -5.18 -0.75
C THR A 122 -8.90 -6.60 -1.01
N MET A 123 -9.47 -7.27 -0.01
CA MET A 123 -10.02 -8.61 -0.17
C MET A 123 -11.30 -8.63 -1.01
N SER A 124 -12.18 -7.63 -0.86
CA SER A 124 -13.34 -7.47 -1.74
C SER A 124 -12.94 -7.18 -3.19
N GLY A 125 -11.92 -6.34 -3.43
CA GLY A 125 -11.37 -6.07 -4.76
C GLY A 125 -10.72 -7.30 -5.42
N LEU A 126 -10.20 -8.23 -4.63
CA LEU A 126 -9.69 -9.52 -5.10
C LEU A 126 -10.80 -10.54 -5.42
N THR A 127 -11.99 -10.41 -4.81
CA THR A 127 -13.16 -11.27 -5.10
C THR A 127 -14.07 -10.72 -6.19
N SER A 128 -14.07 -9.40 -6.42
CA SER A 128 -14.76 -8.75 -7.54
C SER A 128 -13.90 -8.76 -8.81
N SER A 129 -13.07 -9.79 -8.97
CA SER A 129 -12.04 -9.90 -10.00
C SER A 129 -12.66 -10.04 -11.39
N ALA A 130 -13.12 -8.94 -11.96
CA ALA A 130 -12.79 -8.66 -13.33
C ALA A 130 -12.25 -7.23 -13.28
N LEU A 131 -10.93 -7.09 -13.44
CA LEU A 131 -10.35 -5.80 -13.81
C LEU A 131 -11.19 -5.27 -14.98
N LYS A 132 -11.51 -3.97 -14.99
CA LYS A 132 -12.28 -3.42 -16.11
C LYS A 132 -11.51 -3.73 -17.40
N PRO A 133 -12.16 -3.93 -18.56
CA PRO A 133 -11.46 -4.35 -19.79
C PRO A 133 -10.23 -3.48 -20.15
N ARG A 134 -10.28 -2.18 -19.82
CA ARG A 134 -9.16 -1.25 -19.97
C ARG A 134 -7.97 -1.55 -19.05
N GLU A 135 -8.23 -1.94 -17.81
CA GLU A 135 -7.20 -2.29 -16.82
C GLU A 135 -6.62 -3.68 -17.11
N GLN A 136 -7.42 -4.62 -17.64
CA GLN A 136 -6.92 -5.90 -18.15
C GLN A 136 -5.91 -5.67 -19.28
N LEU A 137 -6.27 -4.87 -20.28
CA LEU A 137 -5.37 -4.56 -21.40
C LEU A 137 -4.06 -3.92 -20.91
N ALA A 138 -4.15 -2.96 -20.00
CA ALA A 138 -2.97 -2.34 -19.40
C ALA A 138 -2.09 -3.33 -18.62
N ALA A 139 -2.70 -4.31 -17.95
CA ALA A 139 -1.97 -5.37 -17.27
C ALA A 139 -1.23 -6.27 -18.27
N TYR A 140 -1.89 -6.69 -19.37
CA TYR A 140 -1.25 -7.45 -20.45
C TYR A 140 -0.05 -6.70 -21.06
N ASP A 141 -0.23 -5.42 -21.39
CA ASP A 141 0.86 -4.57 -21.91
C ASP A 141 2.03 -4.49 -20.91
N ALA A 142 1.73 -4.37 -19.62
CA ALA A 142 2.75 -4.34 -18.57
C ALA A 142 3.50 -5.68 -18.43
N PHE A 143 2.81 -6.81 -18.54
CA PHE A 143 3.43 -8.14 -18.53
C PHE A 143 4.34 -8.34 -19.75
N ASP A 144 3.94 -7.87 -20.93
CA ASP A 144 4.76 -7.94 -22.13
C ASP A 144 5.98 -7.03 -22.06
N ALA A 145 5.82 -5.80 -21.58
CA ALA A 145 6.95 -4.91 -21.32
C ALA A 145 7.94 -5.52 -20.32
N CYS A 146 7.43 -6.13 -19.24
CA CYS A 146 8.27 -6.81 -18.25
C CYS A 146 9.02 -8.00 -18.84
N ARG A 147 8.36 -8.82 -19.68
CA ARG A 147 8.98 -9.93 -20.41
C ARG A 147 10.13 -9.47 -21.31
N GLN A 148 9.91 -8.40 -22.07
CA GLN A 148 10.94 -7.81 -22.94
C GLN A 148 12.14 -7.29 -22.12
N GLN A 149 11.87 -6.61 -21.00
CA GLN A 149 12.92 -6.09 -20.12
C GLN A 149 13.74 -7.21 -19.47
N LEU A 150 13.09 -8.31 -19.06
CA LEU A 150 13.77 -9.48 -18.50
C LEU A 150 14.66 -10.14 -19.55
N GLN A 151 14.18 -10.30 -20.78
CA GLN A 151 14.99 -10.82 -21.89
C GLN A 151 16.22 -9.93 -22.15
N GLN A 152 16.06 -8.61 -22.12
CA GLN A 152 17.18 -7.69 -22.25
C GLN A 152 18.18 -7.82 -21.09
N THR A 153 17.67 -8.03 -19.88
CA THR A 153 18.49 -8.25 -18.67
C THR A 153 19.29 -9.55 -18.78
N GLU A 154 18.71 -10.63 -19.28
CA GLU A 154 19.42 -11.89 -19.55
C GLU A 154 20.54 -11.72 -20.57
N LEU A 155 20.27 -11.00 -21.67
CA LEU A 155 21.28 -10.69 -22.68
C LEU A 155 22.43 -9.85 -22.11
N ALA A 156 22.10 -8.86 -21.26
CA ALA A 156 23.10 -8.04 -20.57
C ALA A 156 23.95 -8.88 -19.60
N ASN A 157 23.34 -9.79 -18.84
CA ASN A 157 24.04 -10.71 -17.94
C ASN A 157 24.99 -11.66 -18.70
N ALA A 158 24.56 -12.16 -19.86
CA ALA A 158 25.40 -12.97 -20.75
C ALA A 158 26.55 -12.16 -21.37
N ALA A 159 26.31 -10.89 -21.73
CA ALA A 159 27.36 -9.99 -22.21
C ALA A 159 28.39 -9.68 -21.11
N LEU A 160 27.94 -9.40 -19.89
CA LEU A 160 28.82 -9.18 -18.72
C LEU A 160 29.70 -10.40 -18.46
N THR A 161 29.11 -11.60 -18.48
CA THR A 161 29.84 -12.85 -18.29
C THR A 161 30.96 -13.00 -19.32
N ARG A 162 30.66 -12.76 -20.60
CA ARG A 162 31.67 -12.80 -21.67
C ARG A 162 32.75 -11.73 -21.50
N ALA A 163 32.39 -10.52 -21.08
CA ALA A 163 33.35 -9.44 -20.85
C ALA A 163 34.35 -9.81 -19.74
N ILE A 164 33.86 -10.36 -18.63
CA ILE A 164 34.69 -10.84 -17.52
C ILE A 164 35.64 -11.96 -18.00
N GLU A 165 35.12 -12.94 -18.75
CA GLU A 165 35.91 -14.05 -19.29
C GLU A 165 36.97 -13.60 -20.30
N SER A 166 36.71 -12.51 -21.03
CA SER A 166 37.66 -11.92 -21.99
C SER A 166 38.70 -11.00 -21.36
N THR A 167 38.64 -10.75 -20.04
CA THR A 167 39.54 -9.81 -19.37
C THR A 167 40.94 -10.42 -19.23
N THR A 168 41.94 -9.77 -19.83
CA THR A 168 43.35 -10.18 -19.74
C THR A 168 44.24 -8.98 -19.35
N SER A 169 44.65 -8.92 -18.07
CA SER A 169 45.59 -7.94 -17.49
C SER A 169 45.08 -6.48 -17.47
N PRO A 170 45.29 -5.71 -16.38
CA PRO A 170 45.93 -6.04 -15.10
C PRO A 170 45.07 -6.89 -14.16
N LEU A 171 43.78 -7.04 -14.46
CA LEU A 171 42.85 -7.91 -13.74
C LEU A 171 42.79 -9.30 -14.40
N SER A 172 42.71 -10.34 -13.58
CA SER A 172 42.45 -11.72 -14.04
C SER A 172 40.94 -11.96 -14.07
N HIS A 173 40.44 -12.77 -14.99
CA HIS A 173 39.04 -13.24 -14.98
C HIS A 173 38.67 -14.06 -13.73
N THR A 174 39.67 -14.50 -12.96
CA THR A 174 39.51 -15.15 -11.65
C THR A 174 39.57 -14.17 -10.46
N ASP A 175 39.59 -12.86 -10.74
CA ASP A 175 39.58 -11.84 -9.70
C ASP A 175 38.30 -11.98 -8.83
N PRO A 176 38.44 -11.97 -7.49
CA PRO A 176 37.31 -12.22 -6.59
C PRO A 176 36.18 -11.20 -6.77
N ASP A 177 36.48 -9.93 -7.04
CA ASP A 177 35.46 -8.90 -7.20
C ASP A 177 34.69 -9.09 -8.52
N LEU A 178 35.38 -9.49 -9.59
CA LEU A 178 34.74 -9.86 -10.85
C LEU A 178 33.85 -11.10 -10.72
N LEU A 179 34.28 -12.11 -9.96
CA LEU A 179 33.49 -13.31 -9.69
C LEU A 179 32.26 -13.00 -8.83
N VAL A 180 32.39 -12.15 -7.81
CA VAL A 180 31.27 -11.67 -7.00
C VAL A 180 30.27 -10.89 -7.86
N LEU A 181 30.76 -10.00 -8.74
CA LEU A 181 29.91 -9.25 -9.66
C LEU A 181 29.13 -10.19 -10.61
N LYS A 182 29.80 -11.19 -11.19
CA LYS A 182 29.17 -12.22 -12.03
C LYS A 182 28.10 -13.00 -11.26
N ALA A 183 28.42 -13.47 -10.05
CA ALA A 183 27.50 -14.21 -9.22
C ALA A 183 26.28 -13.37 -8.81
N LEU A 184 26.49 -12.11 -8.40
CA LEU A 184 25.44 -11.18 -8.03
C LEU A 184 24.51 -10.87 -9.21
N SER A 185 25.08 -10.62 -10.39
CA SER A 185 24.32 -10.37 -11.63
C SER A 185 23.46 -11.58 -12.02
N ALA A 186 24.01 -12.80 -11.93
CA ALA A 186 23.28 -14.03 -12.20
C ALA A 186 22.16 -14.29 -11.18
N ALA A 187 22.44 -14.12 -9.89
CA ALA A 187 21.45 -14.27 -8.82
C ALA A 187 20.31 -13.25 -8.95
N SER A 188 20.64 -12.00 -9.26
CA SER A 188 19.65 -10.92 -9.45
C SER A 188 18.74 -11.22 -10.64
N THR A 189 19.31 -11.60 -11.79
CA THR A 189 18.54 -12.00 -12.98
C THR A 189 17.60 -13.17 -12.66
N THR A 190 18.10 -14.19 -11.95
CA THR A 190 17.31 -15.36 -11.55
C THR A 190 16.15 -14.99 -10.62
N CYS A 191 16.42 -14.13 -9.63
CA CYS A 191 15.41 -13.64 -8.70
C CYS A 191 14.30 -12.88 -9.45
N LEU A 192 14.65 -12.00 -10.38
CA LEU A 192 13.68 -11.26 -11.19
C LEU A 192 12.79 -12.19 -12.03
N LEU A 193 13.36 -13.22 -12.65
CA LEU A 193 12.60 -14.24 -13.39
C LEU A 193 11.63 -15.01 -12.49
N GLN A 194 12.07 -15.39 -11.28
CA GLN A 194 11.23 -16.08 -10.30
C GLN A 194 10.07 -15.20 -9.83
N CYS A 195 10.34 -13.92 -9.52
CA CYS A 195 9.31 -12.94 -9.17
C CYS A 195 8.28 -12.77 -10.29
N PHE A 196 8.74 -12.64 -11.54
CA PHE A 196 7.84 -12.56 -12.69
C PHE A 196 6.97 -13.81 -12.85
N GLY A 197 7.56 -15.00 -12.69
CA GLY A 197 6.82 -16.26 -12.74
C GLY A 197 5.81 -16.43 -11.59
N LEU A 198 6.02 -15.80 -10.43
CA LEU A 198 5.02 -15.75 -9.36
C LEU A 198 3.86 -14.81 -9.73
N LEU A 199 4.14 -13.66 -10.33
CA LEU A 199 3.14 -12.70 -10.78
C LEU A 199 2.25 -13.28 -11.88
N GLN A 200 2.83 -13.99 -12.87
CA GLN A 200 2.07 -14.64 -13.93
C GLN A 200 1.12 -15.72 -13.40
N ARG A 201 1.61 -16.61 -12.53
CA ARG A 201 0.76 -17.63 -11.89
C ARG A 201 -0.37 -17.01 -11.07
N HIS A 202 -0.09 -15.92 -10.37
CA HIS A 202 -1.14 -15.23 -9.61
C HIS A 202 -2.21 -14.63 -10.55
N HIS A 203 -1.81 -14.12 -11.71
CA HIS A 203 -2.74 -13.62 -12.72
C HIS A 203 -3.60 -14.74 -13.32
N GLU A 204 -2.99 -15.87 -13.71
CA GLU A 204 -3.70 -17.05 -14.24
C GLU A 204 -4.69 -17.66 -13.22
N ILE A 205 -4.30 -17.73 -11.94
CA ILE A 205 -5.18 -18.19 -10.86
C ILE A 205 -6.35 -17.23 -10.65
N ALA A 206 -6.12 -15.92 -10.83
CA ALA A 206 -7.21 -14.95 -10.77
C ALA A 206 -8.19 -15.15 -11.93
N ASP A 207 -7.69 -15.34 -13.16
CA ASP A 207 -8.54 -15.54 -14.34
C ASP A 207 -9.32 -16.87 -14.30
N THR A 208 -8.70 -17.97 -13.88
CA THR A 208 -9.37 -19.28 -13.78
C THR A 208 -10.46 -19.33 -12.71
N ARG A 209 -10.34 -18.55 -11.63
CA ARG A 209 -11.42 -18.41 -10.63
C ARG A 209 -12.65 -17.70 -11.19
N ILE A 210 -12.48 -16.84 -12.19
CA ILE A 210 -13.59 -16.16 -12.87
C ILE A 210 -14.38 -17.16 -13.70
N GLU A 211 -13.70 -18.01 -14.47
CA GLU A 211 -14.36 -19.00 -15.33
C GLU A 211 -15.17 -20.05 -14.54
N GLN A 212 -14.74 -20.41 -13.33
CA GLN A 212 -15.47 -21.37 -12.48
C GLN A 212 -16.70 -20.77 -11.76
N SER A 213 -16.88 -19.46 -11.83
CA SER A 213 -18.00 -18.74 -11.20
C SER A 213 -19.20 -18.50 -12.13
N PHE A 214 -19.15 -19.03 -13.36
CA PHE A 214 -20.24 -19.03 -14.34
C PHE A 214 -20.85 -20.43 -14.51
#